data_AF-A0A239LKM4-F1
#
_entry.id   AF-A0A239LKM4-F1
#
_cell.length_a   1.000
_cell.length_b   1.000
_cell.length_c   1.000
_cell.angle_alpha   90.00
_cell.angle_beta   90.00
_cell.angle_gamma   90.00
#
_symmetry.space_group_name_H-M   'P 1'
#
loop_
_entity.id
_entity.type
_entity.pdbx_description
1 polymer ?
#
loop_
_entity_poly.entity_id
_entity_poly.type
_entity_poly.pdbx_seq_one_letter_code
_entity_poly.pdbx_strand_id
1 'polypeptide(L)'
;MKNTYRYQNIQLSKTRDTNCQMIYLQAIIILFLRKEGYETMTMSDGKSRGKKTFFYRVLDGVEKAGNKLPHPFMLFVILCLAVIAISFIAARMNVSVLHPTSGEEVAVKSLISMEGIRYMILDMVKNFSGFAPLGLVLTMMLGVGMAEEAGLMTAFMKKFMVGASDKMLLISIFIIGISGNIASDAAAVIVPSIAGAIFYATKRNPL
;
A
#
# COMPACT_ATOMS: atom_id res chain seq x y z
N MET A 1 26.52 50.54 34.89
CA MET A 1 26.29 49.73 33.66
C MET A 1 25.92 48.26 33.94
N LYS A 2 25.05 47.95 34.91
CA LYS A 2 24.64 46.54 35.22
C LYS A 2 23.15 46.23 34.98
N ASN A 3 22.33 47.21 34.56
CA ASN A 3 20.88 47.02 34.47
C ASN A 3 20.29 46.95 33.05
N THR A 4 21.08 47.06 31.98
CA THR A 4 20.57 46.96 30.60
C THR A 4 20.64 45.54 30.02
N TYR A 5 21.55 44.69 30.51
CA TYR A 5 21.75 43.32 30.00
C TYR A 5 20.67 42.31 30.44
N ARG A 6 19.85 42.64 31.44
CA ARG A 6 18.80 41.75 31.95
C ARG A 6 17.55 41.76 31.08
N TYR A 7 17.24 42.87 30.43
CA TYR A 7 16.08 42.99 29.53
C TYR A 7 16.36 42.44 28.13
N GLN A 8 17.60 42.53 27.62
CA GLN A 8 17.98 41.95 26.33
C GLN A 8 17.90 40.41 26.33
N ASN A 9 18.22 39.77 27.47
CA ASN A 9 18.21 38.31 27.60
C ASN A 9 16.80 37.70 27.70
N ILE A 10 15.80 38.45 28.17
CA ILE A 10 14.42 37.97 28.27
C ILE A 10 13.71 38.05 26.91
N GLN A 11 14.05 39.01 26.05
CA GLN A 11 13.49 39.07 24.68
C GLN A 11 14.18 38.08 23.71
N LEU A 12 15.46 37.75 23.94
CA LEU A 12 16.17 36.70 23.20
C LEU A 12 15.86 35.28 23.68
N SER A 13 15.26 35.08 24.86
CA SER A 13 14.79 33.75 25.28
C SER A 13 13.43 33.40 24.65
N LYS A 14 12.58 34.39 24.35
CA LYS A 14 11.25 34.14 23.77
C LYS A 14 11.27 33.87 22.25
N THR A 15 12.30 34.33 21.54
CA THR A 15 12.47 34.15 20.07
C THR A 15 13.42 33.02 19.67
N ARG A 16 14.17 32.44 20.63
CA ARG A 16 15.00 31.25 20.41
C ARG A 16 14.24 29.93 20.51
N ASP A 17 13.09 29.90 21.17
CA ASP A 17 12.35 28.66 21.43
C ASP A 17 11.68 28.07 20.17
N THR A 18 11.18 28.90 19.24
CA THR A 18 10.56 28.42 18.00
C THR A 18 11.57 27.93 16.96
N ASN A 19 12.75 28.56 16.89
CA ASN A 19 13.83 28.12 16.00
C ASN A 19 14.54 26.86 16.51
N CYS A 20 14.70 26.70 17.83
CA CYS A 20 15.29 25.47 18.39
C CYS A 20 14.35 24.26 18.21
N GLN A 21 13.03 24.43 18.34
CA GLN A 21 12.06 23.37 18.03
C GLN A 21 12.03 23.01 16.54
N MET A 22 12.14 23.99 15.64
CA MET A 22 12.26 23.75 14.20
C MET A 22 13.56 23.01 13.83
N ILE A 23 14.69 23.33 14.46
CA ILE A 23 15.97 22.63 14.23
C ILE A 23 15.93 21.21 14.81
N TYR A 24 15.32 21.00 15.99
CA TYR A 24 15.15 19.65 16.55
C TYR A 24 14.18 18.81 15.70
N LEU A 25 13.10 19.39 15.20
CA LEU A 25 12.16 18.70 14.33
C LEU A 25 12.78 18.39 12.95
N GLN A 26 13.57 19.30 12.40
CA GLN A 26 14.36 19.04 11.18
C GLN A 26 15.47 18.01 11.43
N ALA A 27 16.12 17.99 12.58
CA ALA A 27 17.12 16.98 12.94
C ALA A 27 16.50 15.59 13.14
N ILE A 28 15.31 15.52 13.75
CA ILE A 28 14.56 14.26 13.91
C ILE A 28 14.05 13.76 12.56
N ILE A 29 13.54 14.63 11.68
CA ILE A 29 13.13 14.27 10.31
C ILE A 29 14.35 13.84 9.47
N ILE A 30 15.49 14.54 9.55
CA ILE A 30 16.73 14.14 8.87
C ILE A 30 17.27 12.81 9.42
N LEU A 31 17.17 12.55 10.72
CA LEU A 31 17.55 11.26 11.30
C LEU A 31 16.57 10.13 10.95
N PHE A 32 15.28 10.43 10.83
CA PHE A 32 14.25 9.49 10.39
C PHE A 32 14.39 9.16 8.89
N LEU A 33 14.59 10.18 8.04
CA LEU A 33 14.88 10.00 6.61
C LEU A 33 16.27 9.39 6.35
N ARG A 34 17.25 9.60 7.23
CA ARG A 34 18.55 8.94 7.14
C ARG A 34 18.50 7.48 7.59
N LYS A 35 17.51 7.08 8.39
CA LYS A 35 17.31 5.69 8.79
C LYS A 35 16.73 4.82 7.65
N GLU A 36 15.97 5.41 6.72
CA GLU A 36 15.53 4.73 5.50
C GLU A 36 16.65 4.61 4.43
N GLY A 37 17.73 5.37 4.55
CA GLY A 37 18.79 5.47 3.54
C GLY A 37 19.98 4.51 3.69
N TYR A 38 20.04 3.63 4.70
CA TYR A 38 21.16 2.69 4.90
C TYR A 38 20.84 1.22 4.57
N GLU A 39 19.61 0.90 4.14
CA GLU A 39 19.26 -0.43 3.61
C GLU A 39 19.64 -0.62 2.13
N THR A 40 20.60 0.15 1.64
CA THR A 40 21.32 -0.16 0.39
C THR A 40 22.82 -0.37 0.63
N MET A 41 23.18 -0.97 1.79
CA MET A 41 24.43 -1.71 1.85
C MET A 41 24.27 -2.99 1.03
N THR A 42 24.63 -2.85 -0.25
CA THR A 42 25.08 -3.88 -1.17
C THR A 42 25.08 -5.29 -0.55
N MET A 43 23.97 -6.00 -0.73
CA MET A 43 24.03 -7.45 -0.83
C MET A 43 25.04 -7.75 -1.93
N SER A 44 26.23 -8.15 -1.52
CA SER A 44 27.22 -8.76 -2.40
C SER A 44 26.51 -9.90 -3.12
N ASP A 45 26.21 -9.69 -4.39
CA ASP A 45 25.72 -10.74 -5.30
C ASP A 45 26.83 -11.80 -5.38
N GLY A 46 26.76 -12.74 -4.45
CA GLY A 46 27.55 -13.95 -4.41
C GLY A 46 27.16 -14.79 -5.61
N LYS A 47 27.72 -14.46 -6.77
CA LYS A 47 27.54 -15.21 -8.01
C LYS A 47 28.24 -16.56 -7.89
N SER A 48 27.64 -17.48 -7.14
CA SER A 48 28.06 -18.88 -7.14
C SER A 48 27.78 -19.45 -8.53
N ARG A 49 28.84 -19.67 -9.30
CA ARG A 49 28.79 -20.42 -10.58
C ARG A 49 28.67 -21.92 -10.29
N GLY A 50 27.71 -22.30 -9.45
CA GLY A 50 27.27 -23.69 -9.28
C GLY A 50 26.21 -24.01 -10.32
N LYS A 51 26.17 -25.24 -10.83
CA LYS A 51 25.12 -25.70 -11.75
C LYS A 51 23.74 -25.40 -11.13
N LYS A 52 23.01 -24.41 -11.64
CA LYS A 52 21.71 -24.01 -11.08
C LYS A 52 20.80 -25.24 -10.99
N THR A 53 20.43 -25.62 -9.77
CA THR A 53 19.44 -26.66 -9.48
C THR A 53 18.17 -26.39 -10.29
N PHE A 54 17.48 -27.43 -10.75
CA PHE A 54 16.24 -27.31 -11.53
C PHE A 54 15.25 -26.29 -10.91
N PHE A 55 15.15 -26.28 -9.58
CA PHE A 55 14.34 -25.32 -8.82
C PHE A 55 14.70 -23.84 -9.09
N TYR A 56 15.99 -23.49 -9.07
CA TYR A 56 16.43 -22.11 -9.37
C TYR A 56 16.15 -21.71 -10.82
N ARG A 57 16.15 -22.66 -11.76
CA ARG A 57 15.77 -22.38 -13.16
C ARG A 57 14.27 -22.14 -13.33
N VAL A 58 13.44 -22.86 -12.57
CA VAL A 58 12.00 -22.59 -12.52
C VAL A 58 11.73 -21.21 -11.92
N LEU A 59 12.41 -20.86 -10.82
CA LEU A 59 12.28 -19.55 -10.19
C LEU A 59 12.75 -18.41 -11.12
N ASP A 60 13.89 -18.58 -11.81
CA ASP A 60 14.36 -17.65 -12.85
C ASP A 60 13.31 -17.47 -13.97
N GLY A 61 12.54 -18.53 -14.28
CA GLY A 61 11.46 -18.49 -15.27
C GLY A 61 10.24 -17.70 -14.79
N VAL A 62 9.81 -17.93 -13.54
CA VAL A 62 8.69 -17.21 -12.92
C VAL A 62 9.02 -15.73 -12.74
N GLU A 63 10.24 -15.40 -12.31
CA GLU A 63 10.70 -14.01 -12.18
C GLU A 63 10.64 -13.27 -13.52
N LYS A 64 11.14 -13.89 -14.59
CA LYS A 64 11.08 -13.31 -15.94
C LYS A 64 9.65 -13.13 -16.44
N ALA A 65 8.77 -14.09 -16.15
CA ALA A 65 7.36 -14.00 -16.51
C ALA A 65 6.66 -12.88 -15.73
N GLY A 66 6.91 -12.78 -14.42
CA GLY A 66 6.37 -11.74 -13.54
C GLY A 66 6.83 -10.34 -13.95
N ASN A 67 8.13 -10.15 -14.22
CA ASN A 67 8.69 -8.86 -14.64
C ASN A 67 8.20 -8.40 -16.02
N LYS A 68 7.62 -9.29 -16.82
CA LYS A 68 7.05 -8.95 -18.13
C LYS A 68 5.63 -8.41 -18.03
N LEU A 69 4.94 -8.61 -16.91
CA LEU A 69 3.58 -8.11 -16.74
C LEU A 69 3.62 -6.57 -16.59
N PRO A 70 2.90 -5.83 -17.45
CA PRO A 70 2.82 -4.38 -17.31
C PRO A 70 2.07 -4.03 -16.02
N HIS A 71 2.32 -2.83 -15.50
CA HIS A 71 1.62 -2.30 -14.32
C HIS A 71 0.10 -2.55 -14.43
N PRO A 72 -0.59 -3.00 -13.36
CA PRO A 72 -2.00 -3.41 -13.44
C PRO A 72 -2.93 -2.39 -14.12
N PHE A 73 -2.71 -1.10 -13.87
CA PHE A 73 -3.42 -0.02 -14.58
C PHE A 73 -3.29 -0.11 -16.11
N MET A 74 -2.07 -0.30 -16.64
CA MET A 74 -1.83 -0.43 -18.07
C MET A 74 -2.48 -1.69 -18.65
N LEU A 75 -2.54 -2.77 -17.87
CA LEU A 75 -3.23 -3.99 -18.28
C LEU A 75 -4.71 -3.70 -18.56
N PHE A 76 -5.41 -2.97 -17.69
CA PHE A 76 -6.79 -2.56 -17.93
C PHE A 76 -6.94 -1.63 -19.14
N VAL A 77 -6.02 -0.67 -19.33
CA VAL A 77 -6.04 0.20 -20.52
C VAL A 77 -5.92 -0.61 -21.81
N ILE A 78 -4.98 -1.57 -21.85
CA ILE A 78 -4.78 -2.46 -23.01
C ILE A 78 -6.04 -3.30 -23.26
N LEU A 79 -6.65 -3.87 -22.21
CA LEU A 79 -7.90 -4.62 -22.33
C LEU A 79 -9.05 -3.76 -22.86
N CYS A 80 -9.22 -2.53 -22.37
CA CYS A 80 -10.23 -1.61 -22.87
C CYS A 80 -10.05 -1.32 -24.36
N LEU A 81 -8.81 -1.02 -24.79
CA LEU A 81 -8.50 -0.81 -26.20
C LEU A 81 -8.73 -2.06 -27.04
N ALA A 82 -8.36 -3.23 -26.52
CA ALA A 82 -8.62 -4.51 -27.18
C ALA A 82 -10.13 -4.76 -27.35
N VAL A 83 -10.95 -4.49 -26.33
CA VAL A 83 -12.42 -4.62 -26.42
C VAL A 83 -12.99 -3.67 -27.46
N ILE A 84 -12.51 -2.42 -27.53
CA ILE A 84 -12.93 -1.45 -28.57
C ILE A 84 -12.61 -2.01 -29.96
N ALA A 85 -11.38 -2.49 -30.18
CA ALA A 85 -10.95 -3.05 -31.47
C ALA A 85 -11.73 -4.33 -31.85
N ILE A 86 -11.89 -5.27 -30.91
CA ILE A 86 -12.62 -6.52 -31.12
C ILE A 86 -14.10 -6.23 -31.41
N SER A 87 -14.73 -5.32 -30.68
CA SER A 87 -16.14 -4.94 -30.91
C SER A 87 -16.36 -4.36 -32.31
N PHE A 88 -15.37 -3.64 -32.85
CA PHE A 88 -15.43 -3.11 -34.21
C PHE A 88 -15.33 -4.22 -35.26
N ILE A 89 -14.36 -5.13 -35.13
CA ILE A 89 -14.18 -6.24 -36.07
C ILE A 89 -15.41 -7.17 -36.06
N ALA A 90 -15.88 -7.55 -34.87
CA ALA A 90 -17.03 -8.44 -34.72
C ALA A 90 -18.33 -7.83 -35.26
N ALA A 91 -18.56 -6.52 -35.05
CA ALA A 91 -19.71 -5.83 -35.61
C ALA A 91 -19.63 -5.74 -37.14
N ARG A 92 -18.44 -5.54 -37.73
CA ARG A 92 -18.25 -5.55 -39.19
C ARG A 92 -18.56 -6.90 -39.83
N MET A 93 -18.32 -7.99 -39.09
CA MET A 93 -18.65 -9.35 -39.52
C MET A 93 -20.14 -9.71 -39.27
N ASN A 94 -20.96 -8.79 -38.76
CA ASN A 94 -22.36 -9.01 -38.38
C ASN A 94 -22.55 -10.25 -37.48
N VAL A 95 -21.64 -10.46 -36.53
CA VAL A 95 -21.72 -11.59 -35.60
C VAL A 95 -22.92 -11.39 -34.69
N SER A 96 -23.81 -12.38 -34.66
CA SER A 96 -24.93 -12.48 -33.75
C SER A 96 -24.89 -13.80 -32.98
N VAL A 97 -25.39 -13.76 -31.74
CA VAL A 97 -25.45 -14.94 -30.86
C VAL A 97 -26.85 -15.02 -30.26
N LEU A 98 -27.42 -16.22 -30.24
CA LEU A 98 -28.70 -16.48 -29.56
C LEU A 98 -28.50 -16.45 -28.05
N HIS A 99 -29.30 -15.64 -27.36
CA HIS A 99 -29.26 -15.57 -25.91
C HIS A 99 -29.81 -16.87 -25.29
N PRO A 100 -29.06 -17.59 -24.45
CA PRO A 100 -29.45 -18.92 -23.96
C PRO A 100 -30.70 -18.92 -23.08
N THR A 101 -31.02 -17.78 -22.45
CA THR A 101 -32.16 -17.64 -21.53
C THR A 101 -33.43 -17.08 -22.19
N SER A 102 -33.30 -16.16 -23.15
CA SER A 102 -34.47 -15.48 -23.76
C SER A 102 -34.78 -15.96 -25.17
N GLY A 103 -33.85 -16.68 -25.83
CA GLY A 103 -33.99 -17.11 -27.22
C GLY A 103 -33.90 -15.97 -28.24
N GLU A 104 -33.67 -14.73 -27.80
CA GLU A 104 -33.53 -13.58 -28.68
C GLU A 104 -32.12 -13.52 -29.30
N GLU A 105 -32.06 -13.06 -30.55
CA GLU A 105 -30.81 -12.85 -31.26
C GLU A 105 -30.14 -11.54 -30.80
N VAL A 106 -28.96 -11.65 -30.21
CA VAL A 106 -28.17 -10.51 -29.73
C VAL A 106 -27.03 -10.25 -30.70
N ALA A 107 -27.14 -9.15 -31.44
CA ALA A 107 -26.09 -8.68 -32.34
C ALA A 107 -24.98 -7.94 -31.58
N VAL A 108 -23.73 -8.12 -32.01
CA VAL A 108 -22.59 -7.38 -31.43
C VAL A 108 -22.66 -5.91 -31.82
N LYS A 109 -22.62 -5.02 -30.82
CA LYS A 109 -22.59 -3.56 -31.02
C LYS A 109 -21.15 -3.05 -31.01
N SER A 110 -20.78 -2.26 -32.02
CA SER A 110 -19.45 -1.64 -32.07
C SER A 110 -19.37 -0.42 -31.14
N LEU A 111 -18.31 -0.35 -30.35
CA LEU A 111 -18.01 0.81 -29.51
C LEU A 111 -17.49 2.03 -30.30
N ILE A 112 -16.98 1.83 -31.52
CA ILE A 112 -16.49 2.91 -32.40
C ILE A 112 -17.64 3.61 -33.15
N SER A 113 -18.86 3.04 -33.12
CA SER A 113 -20.04 3.68 -33.70
C SER A 113 -20.43 4.96 -32.96
N MET A 114 -21.24 5.83 -33.59
CA MET A 114 -21.74 7.05 -32.95
C MET A 114 -22.49 6.74 -31.63
N GLU A 115 -23.30 5.68 -31.65
CA GLU A 115 -24.01 5.19 -30.46
C GLU A 115 -23.04 4.64 -29.40
N GLY A 116 -22.02 3.90 -29.83
CA GLY A 116 -20.99 3.33 -28.94
C GLY A 116 -20.14 4.40 -28.25
N ILE A 117 -19.73 5.45 -28.97
CA ILE A 117 -18.97 6.57 -28.39
C ILE A 117 -19.86 7.35 -27.41
N ARG A 118 -21.12 7.59 -27.78
CA ARG A 118 -22.09 8.23 -26.89
C ARG A 118 -22.29 7.42 -25.61
N TYR A 119 -22.42 6.10 -25.73
CA TYR A 119 -22.52 5.18 -24.58
C TYR A 119 -21.27 5.28 -23.70
N MET A 120 -20.07 5.18 -24.28
CA MET A 120 -18.82 5.24 -23.52
C MET A 120 -18.68 6.53 -22.71
N ILE A 121 -19.02 7.68 -23.29
CA ILE A 121 -18.88 8.99 -22.62
C ILE A 121 -19.98 9.21 -21.58
N LEU A 122 -21.24 8.92 -21.92
CA LEU A 122 -22.38 9.21 -21.04
C LEU A 122 -22.42 8.28 -19.82
N ASP A 123 -22.11 7.00 -20.00
CA ASP A 123 -22.16 6.02 -18.92
C ASP A 123 -20.82 5.87 -18.17
N MET A 124 -19.74 6.57 -18.59
CA MET A 124 -18.41 6.47 -17.95
C MET A 124 -18.48 6.69 -16.43
N VAL A 125 -19.09 7.80 -16.01
CA VAL A 125 -19.19 8.18 -14.59
C VAL A 125 -20.07 7.18 -13.85
N LYS A 126 -21.20 6.79 -14.45
CA LYS A 126 -22.14 5.82 -13.87
C LYS A 126 -21.49 4.44 -13.67
N ASN A 127 -20.68 3.99 -14.62
CA ASN A 127 -19.94 2.73 -14.54
C ASN A 127 -18.84 2.80 -13.47
N PHE A 128 -18.14 3.94 -13.36
CA PHE A 128 -17.11 4.14 -12.33
C PHE A 128 -17.71 4.22 -10.92
N SER A 129 -18.75 5.04 -10.71
CA SER A 129 -19.39 5.20 -9.40
C SER A 129 -20.28 4.02 -9.01
N GLY A 130 -20.83 3.30 -10.00
CA GLY A 130 -21.64 2.11 -9.80
C GLY A 130 -20.81 0.84 -9.54
N PHE A 131 -19.49 0.92 -9.63
CA PHE A 131 -18.60 -0.19 -9.31
C PHE A 131 -18.66 -0.47 -7.80
N ALA A 132 -19.40 -1.51 -7.40
CA ALA A 132 -19.71 -1.83 -6.02
C ALA A 132 -18.49 -1.82 -5.06
N PRO A 133 -17.29 -2.31 -5.45
CA PRO A 133 -16.12 -2.26 -4.58
C PRO A 133 -15.61 -0.85 -4.27
N LEU A 134 -15.80 0.13 -5.18
CA LEU A 134 -15.23 1.47 -5.03
C LEU A 134 -15.80 2.18 -3.77
N GLY A 135 -17.11 2.21 -3.63
CA GLY A 135 -17.77 2.86 -2.49
C GLY A 135 -17.45 2.18 -1.15
N LEU A 136 -17.38 0.84 -1.15
CA LEU A 136 -17.04 0.05 0.04
C LEU A 136 -15.62 0.35 0.51
N VAL A 137 -14.65 0.31 -0.40
CA VAL A 137 -13.23 0.54 -0.06
C VAL A 137 -13.00 1.97 0.41
N LEU A 138 -13.57 2.98 -0.26
CA LEU A 138 -13.42 4.38 0.15
C LEU A 138 -13.99 4.62 1.56
N THR A 139 -15.18 4.08 1.84
CA THR A 139 -15.81 4.21 3.16
C THR A 139 -14.98 3.50 4.25
N MET A 140 -14.46 2.32 3.97
CA MET A 140 -13.59 1.58 4.88
C MET A 140 -12.27 2.34 5.16
N MET A 141 -11.62 2.85 4.11
CA MET A 141 -10.36 3.58 4.23
C MET A 141 -10.50 4.89 4.99
N LEU A 142 -11.65 5.58 4.89
CA LEU A 142 -11.94 6.74 5.72
C LEU A 142 -12.01 6.36 7.21
N GLY A 143 -12.69 5.26 7.55
CA GLY A 143 -12.77 4.76 8.92
C GLY A 143 -11.39 4.36 9.50
N VAL A 144 -10.63 3.59 8.72
CA VAL A 144 -9.28 3.14 9.11
C VAL A 144 -8.32 4.32 9.20
N GLY A 145 -8.35 5.25 8.24
CA GLY A 145 -7.51 6.45 8.24
C GLY A 145 -7.74 7.35 9.46
N MET A 146 -9.00 7.54 9.87
CA MET A 146 -9.30 8.28 11.11
C MET A 146 -8.79 7.55 12.36
N ALA A 147 -8.94 6.21 12.42
CA ALA A 147 -8.46 5.43 13.55
C ALA A 147 -6.93 5.43 13.67
N GLU A 148 -6.23 5.44 12.54
CA GLU A 148 -4.76 5.51 12.51
C GLU A 148 -4.26 6.91 12.89
N GLU A 149 -4.84 7.98 12.31
CA GLU A 149 -4.41 9.35 12.60
C GLU A 149 -4.67 9.75 14.07
N ALA A 150 -5.75 9.23 14.67
CA ALA A 150 -5.99 9.37 16.11
C ALA A 150 -5.00 8.58 16.98
N GLY A 151 -4.13 7.77 16.38
CA GLY A 151 -3.17 6.91 17.06
C GLY A 151 -3.79 5.70 17.77
N LEU A 152 -5.08 5.42 17.53
CA LEU A 152 -5.82 4.35 18.22
C LEU A 152 -5.23 2.97 17.90
N MET A 153 -4.92 2.71 16.63
CA MET A 153 -4.37 1.43 16.17
C MET A 153 -2.99 1.16 16.78
N THR A 154 -2.09 2.14 16.70
CA THR A 154 -0.75 2.08 17.30
C THR A 154 -0.81 1.87 18.82
N ALA A 155 -1.69 2.59 19.53
CA ALA A 155 -1.85 2.45 20.97
C ALA A 155 -2.45 1.09 21.37
N PHE A 156 -3.46 0.62 20.64
CA PHE A 156 -4.09 -0.68 20.86
C PHE A 156 -3.08 -1.83 20.71
N MET A 157 -2.33 -1.85 19.61
CA MET A 157 -1.30 -2.87 19.37
C MET A 157 -0.22 -2.87 20.45
N LYS A 158 0.31 -1.69 20.81
CA LYS A 158 1.31 -1.55 21.90
C LYS A 158 0.78 -2.09 23.23
N LYS A 159 -0.43 -1.67 23.63
CA LYS A 159 -1.03 -2.06 24.92
C LYS A 159 -1.34 -3.55 24.96
N PHE A 160 -1.85 -4.11 23.88
CA PHE A 160 -2.19 -5.54 23.79
C PHE A 160 -0.95 -6.45 23.82
N MET A 161 0.17 -6.01 23.23
CA MET A 161 1.44 -6.77 23.27
C MET A 161 2.16 -6.66 24.61
N VAL A 162 2.30 -5.44 25.15
CA VAL A 162 3.01 -5.19 26.42
C VAL A 162 2.22 -5.75 27.61
N GLY A 163 0.88 -5.79 27.52
CA GLY A 163 0.03 -6.38 28.55
C GLY A 163 -0.03 -7.92 28.55
N ALA A 164 0.60 -8.59 27.58
CA ALA A 164 0.58 -10.05 27.49
C ALA A 164 1.62 -10.67 28.43
N SER A 165 1.25 -11.76 29.12
CA SER A 165 2.21 -12.54 29.93
C SER A 165 3.23 -13.28 29.05
N ASP A 166 4.40 -13.63 29.59
CA ASP A 166 5.48 -14.31 28.86
C ASP A 166 5.06 -15.60 28.12
N LYS A 167 4.03 -16.28 28.60
CA LYS A 167 3.47 -17.48 27.95
C LYS A 167 2.51 -17.15 26.80
N MET A 168 1.83 -16.01 26.88
CA MET A 168 0.85 -15.56 25.88
C MET A 168 1.41 -14.61 24.84
N LEU A 169 2.61 -14.04 25.04
CA LEU A 169 3.24 -13.09 24.14
C LEU A 169 3.24 -13.55 22.66
N LEU A 170 3.59 -14.81 22.43
CA LEU A 170 3.67 -15.41 21.10
C LEU A 170 2.28 -15.49 20.46
N ILE A 171 1.26 -15.88 21.23
CA ILE A 171 -0.15 -15.92 20.80
C ILE A 171 -0.63 -14.50 20.48
N SER A 172 -0.32 -13.51 21.33
CA SER A 172 -0.70 -12.12 21.11
C SER A 172 -0.12 -11.55 19.82
N ILE A 173 1.14 -11.86 19.50
CA ILE A 173 1.77 -11.44 18.24
C ILE A 173 1.06 -12.07 17.03
N PHE A 174 0.72 -13.35 17.08
CA PHE A 174 -0.02 -13.99 15.99
C PHE A 174 -1.41 -13.38 15.81
N ILE A 175 -2.14 -13.14 16.90
CA ILE A 175 -3.47 -12.54 16.85
C ILE A 175 -3.40 -11.14 16.22
N ILE A 176 -2.46 -10.30 16.66
CA ILE A 176 -2.29 -8.96 16.11
C ILE A 176 -1.79 -9.03 14.66
N GLY A 177 -0.88 -9.94 14.33
CA GLY A 177 -0.36 -10.11 12.97
C GLY A 177 -1.45 -10.49 11.97
N ILE A 178 -2.33 -11.43 12.34
CA ILE A 178 -3.48 -11.84 11.50
C ILE A 178 -4.49 -10.69 11.38
N SER A 179 -4.80 -10.04 12.50
CA SER A 179 -5.73 -8.89 12.54
C SER A 179 -5.16 -7.66 11.84
N GLY A 180 -3.83 -7.62 11.66
CA GLY A 180 -3.06 -6.56 11.01
C GLY A 180 -3.48 -6.30 9.57
N ASN A 181 -3.97 -7.33 8.87
CA ASN A 181 -4.48 -7.21 7.50
C ASN A 181 -5.71 -6.27 7.38
N ILE A 182 -6.49 -6.14 8.46
CA ILE A 182 -7.64 -5.21 8.53
C ILE A 182 -7.18 -3.85 9.09
N ALA A 183 -6.17 -3.88 9.94
CA ALA A 183 -5.83 -2.79 10.83
C ALA A 183 -5.23 -1.58 10.12
N SER A 184 -4.22 -1.78 9.25
CA SER A 184 -3.46 -0.74 8.52
C SER A 184 -2.07 -1.25 8.12
N ASP A 185 -1.39 -0.56 7.20
CA ASP A 185 0.05 -0.71 6.92
C ASP A 185 0.93 -0.57 8.18
N ALA A 186 0.43 0.13 9.19
CA ALA A 186 1.10 0.32 10.47
C ALA A 186 1.44 -1.02 11.16
N ALA A 187 0.58 -2.05 11.04
CA ALA A 187 0.81 -3.34 11.67
C ALA A 187 2.07 -4.04 11.12
N ALA A 188 2.33 -3.91 9.81
CA ALA A 188 3.47 -4.55 9.16
C ALA A 188 4.83 -4.02 9.65
N VAL A 189 4.89 -2.74 10.03
CA VAL A 189 6.12 -2.10 10.53
C VAL A 189 6.23 -2.19 12.05
N ILE A 190 5.12 -1.96 12.75
CA ILE A 190 5.10 -1.83 14.22
C ILE A 190 5.21 -3.20 14.90
N VAL A 191 4.49 -4.21 14.42
CA VAL A 191 4.42 -5.52 15.10
C VAL A 191 5.77 -6.21 15.15
N PRO A 192 6.55 -6.34 14.05
CA PRO A 192 7.89 -6.95 14.11
C PRO A 192 8.83 -6.17 15.02
N SER A 193 8.78 -4.83 14.97
CA SER A 193 9.63 -3.95 15.77
C SER A 193 9.39 -4.10 17.27
N ILE A 194 8.13 -4.12 17.71
CA ILE A 194 7.76 -4.28 19.12
C ILE A 194 8.00 -5.73 19.57
N ALA A 195 7.66 -6.71 18.73
CA ALA A 195 7.90 -8.12 19.04
C ALA A 195 9.39 -8.36 19.30
N GLY A 196 10.29 -7.93 18.41
CA GLY A 196 11.73 -8.08 18.60
C GLY A 196 12.23 -7.44 19.91
N ALA A 197 11.73 -6.24 20.25
CA ALA A 197 12.10 -5.56 21.49
C ALA A 197 11.65 -6.32 22.75
N ILE A 198 10.44 -6.88 22.77
CA ILE A 198 9.93 -7.66 23.92
C ILE A 198 10.65 -9.02 24.01
N PHE A 199 10.96 -9.67 22.89
CA PHE A 199 11.71 -10.93 22.89
C PHE A 199 13.14 -10.72 23.41
N TYR A 200 13.80 -9.64 23.01
CA TYR A 200 15.10 -9.26 23.55
C TYR A 200 15.03 -8.99 25.07
N ALA A 201 14.02 -8.23 25.52
CA ALA A 201 13.83 -7.93 26.94
C ALA A 201 13.55 -9.18 27.79
N THR A 202 12.87 -10.19 27.23
CA THR A 202 12.55 -11.47 27.90
C THR A 202 13.63 -12.54 27.71
N LYS A 203 14.80 -12.19 27.15
CA LYS A 203 15.93 -13.09 26.84
C LYS A 203 15.58 -14.25 25.91
N ARG A 204 14.62 -14.05 25.01
CA ARG A 204 14.28 -14.98 23.91
C ARG A 204 14.98 -14.55 22.62
N ASN A 205 15.09 -15.47 21.66
CA ASN A 205 15.62 -15.15 20.34
C ASN A 205 14.72 -14.12 19.64
N PRO A 206 15.23 -12.93 19.24
CA PRO A 206 14.43 -11.89 18.60
C PRO A 206 14.19 -12.10 17.09
N LEU A 207 14.76 -13.14 16.48
CA LEU A 207 14.58 -13.52 15.07
C LEU A 207 13.68 -14.75 14.92
#